data_AF-A0A4X2JX07-F1
#
_entry.id   AF-A0A4X2JX07-F1
#
_cell.length_a   1.000
_cell.length_b   1.000
_cell.length_c   1.000
_cell.angle_alpha   90.00
_cell.angle_beta   90.00
_cell.angle_gamma   90.00
#
_symmetry.space_group_name_H-M   'P 1'
#
loop_
_entity.id
_entity.type
_entity.pdbx_description
1 polymer ?
#
loop_
_entity_poly.entity_id
_entity_poly.type
_entity_poly.pdbx_seq_one_letter_code
_entity_poly.pdbx_strand_id
1 'polypeptide(L)'
;PEEGAAGLEPGPTAARRWSSWRRSCAARAGVKACLESRMCELEEKYEMPGGPQRSRLNREQLLPKLFDGCYFYFEGTFKRHSKDELIKLAKASGGQILNRKPKPDSDVTQTINTVSYHARPDSDQRFCTQYIIYDAFSNYHPERVRQGKVWMAPSSWFIDCLMSFQVLPVTK
;
A
#
# COMPACT_ATOMS: atom_id res chain seq x y z
N PRO A 1 -26.06 -37.38 42.49
CA PRO A 1 -25.29 -37.53 41.25
C PRO A 1 -25.79 -36.53 40.19
N GLU A 2 -25.33 -35.29 40.29
CA GLU A 2 -25.38 -34.30 39.22
C GLU A 2 -24.07 -33.52 39.30
N GLU A 3 -23.14 -33.81 38.40
CA GLU A 3 -21.93 -33.01 38.21
C GLU A 3 -22.24 -31.91 37.19
N GLY A 4 -22.28 -30.67 37.67
CA GLY A 4 -22.42 -29.47 36.85
C GLY A 4 -21.14 -29.18 36.08
N ALA A 5 -21.27 -29.03 34.76
CA ALA A 5 -20.21 -28.61 33.87
C ALA A 5 -19.83 -27.14 34.16
N ALA A 6 -18.64 -26.92 34.73
CA ALA A 6 -18.03 -25.60 34.83
C ALA A 6 -17.50 -25.19 33.45
N GLY A 7 -18.20 -24.26 32.80
CA GLY A 7 -17.74 -23.59 31.59
C GLY A 7 -16.49 -22.77 31.89
N LEU A 8 -15.37 -23.13 31.24
CA LEU A 8 -14.20 -22.29 31.16
C LEU A 8 -14.48 -21.13 30.19
N GLU A 9 -14.77 -19.96 30.75
CA GLU A 9 -14.76 -18.68 30.02
C GLU A 9 -13.34 -18.40 29.50
N PRO A 10 -13.13 -18.16 28.18
CA PRO A 10 -11.83 -17.82 27.66
C PRO A 10 -11.47 -16.37 28.04
N GLY A 11 -10.34 -16.21 28.72
CA GLY A 11 -9.84 -14.91 29.20
C GLY A 11 -9.61 -13.85 28.10
N PRO A 12 -9.42 -12.58 28.50
CA PRO A 12 -9.41 -11.39 27.63
C PRO A 12 -8.34 -11.38 26.52
N THR A 13 -7.40 -12.32 26.55
CA THR A 13 -6.36 -12.52 25.52
C THR A 13 -6.95 -13.08 24.22
N ALA A 14 -8.02 -13.88 24.29
CA ALA A 14 -8.66 -14.47 23.11
C ALA A 14 -9.37 -13.40 22.26
N ALA A 15 -10.04 -12.44 22.89
CA ALA A 15 -10.78 -11.38 22.19
C ALA A 15 -9.87 -10.42 21.40
N ARG A 16 -8.62 -10.20 21.84
CA ARG A 16 -7.62 -9.44 21.05
C ARG A 16 -7.12 -10.20 19.82
N ARG A 17 -7.27 -11.53 19.78
CA ARG A 17 -6.74 -12.40 18.72
C ARG A 17 -7.62 -12.43 17.47
N TRP A 18 -8.93 -12.19 17.62
CA TRP A 18 -9.90 -12.19 16.52
C TRP A 18 -9.88 -10.91 15.66
N SER A 19 -9.30 -9.82 16.16
CA SER A 19 -9.23 -8.54 15.44
C SER A 19 -8.01 -8.41 14.50
N SER A 20 -7.05 -9.35 14.58
CA SER A 20 -5.85 -9.43 13.72
C SER A 20 -6.15 -9.94 12.30
N TRP A 21 -7.10 -10.89 12.19
CA TRP A 21 -7.41 -11.64 10.96
C TRP A 21 -7.75 -10.79 9.74
N ARG A 22 -8.13 -9.52 9.92
CA ARG A 22 -8.60 -8.69 8.81
C ARG A 22 -7.48 -8.18 7.89
N ARG A 23 -6.20 -8.33 8.25
CA ARG A 23 -5.14 -7.50 7.63
C ARG A 23 -3.78 -8.16 7.40
N SER A 24 -3.60 -9.44 7.70
CA SER A 24 -2.42 -10.20 7.27
C SER A 24 -2.77 -10.99 6.01
N CYS A 25 -1.91 -10.94 4.98
CA CYS A 25 -2.04 -11.84 3.84
C CYS A 25 -1.52 -13.22 4.28
N ALA A 26 -2.41 -14.03 4.84
CA ALA A 26 -2.08 -15.40 5.23
C ALA A 26 -2.18 -16.35 4.03
N ALA A 27 -1.23 -17.28 3.93
CA ALA A 27 -1.29 -18.38 2.98
C ALA A 27 -2.48 -19.30 3.29
N ARG A 28 -3.02 -19.95 2.26
CA ARG A 28 -4.09 -20.97 2.38
C ARG A 28 -3.76 -22.06 3.41
N ALA A 29 -2.48 -22.34 3.62
CA ALA A 29 -2.00 -23.27 4.64
C ALA A 29 -2.41 -22.87 6.08
N GLY A 30 -2.47 -21.57 6.39
CA GLY A 30 -2.88 -21.09 7.72
C GLY A 30 -4.35 -21.37 8.03
N VAL A 31 -5.24 -21.23 7.03
CA VAL A 31 -6.66 -21.60 7.18
C VAL A 31 -6.81 -23.10 7.44
N LYS A 32 -6.08 -23.93 6.68
CA LYS A 32 -6.11 -25.39 6.86
C LYS A 32 -5.64 -25.78 8.27
N ALA A 33 -4.54 -25.20 8.74
CA ALA A 33 -4.02 -25.47 10.08
C ALA A 33 -5.01 -25.09 11.19
N CYS A 34 -5.70 -23.94 11.06
CA CYS A 34 -6.73 -23.54 12.02
C CYS A 34 -7.93 -24.49 12.06
N LEU A 35 -8.34 -25.03 10.90
CA LEU A 35 -9.43 -26.00 10.82
C LEU A 35 -9.04 -27.34 11.47
N GLU A 36 -7.81 -27.78 11.26
CA GLU A 36 -7.27 -29.03 11.83
C GLU A 36 -7.07 -28.93 13.34
N SER A 37 -6.50 -27.83 13.84
CA SER A 37 -6.29 -27.63 15.28
C SER A 37 -7.55 -27.18 16.03
N ARG A 38 -8.61 -26.80 15.31
CA ARG A 38 -9.82 -26.13 15.84
C ARG A 38 -9.50 -24.89 16.68
N MET A 39 -8.35 -24.28 16.46
CA MET A 39 -7.88 -23.09 17.14
C MET A 39 -7.38 -22.07 16.12
N CYS A 40 -7.37 -20.80 16.54
CA CYS A 40 -6.67 -19.77 15.79
C CYS A 40 -5.16 -19.99 15.91
N GLU A 41 -4.52 -20.40 14.83
CA GLU A 41 -3.07 -20.48 14.73
C GLU A 41 -2.43 -19.08 14.73
N LEU A 42 -1.13 -19.01 15.00
CA LEU A 42 -0.36 -17.77 14.88
C LEU A 42 -0.24 -17.37 13.40
N GLU A 43 -0.70 -16.16 13.06
CA GLU A 43 -0.78 -15.67 11.69
C GLU A 43 0.61 -15.51 11.06
N GLU A 44 1.61 -15.10 11.85
CA GLU A 44 2.99 -14.87 11.40
C GLU A 44 3.63 -16.13 10.82
N LYS A 45 3.22 -17.32 11.27
CA LYS A 45 3.73 -18.61 10.77
C LYS A 45 3.32 -18.87 9.32
N TYR A 46 2.19 -18.32 8.90
CA TYR A 46 1.61 -18.51 7.58
C TYR A 46 1.55 -17.23 6.76
N GLU A 47 2.19 -16.16 7.24
CA GLU A 47 2.21 -14.87 6.57
C GLU A 47 3.02 -14.95 5.27
N MET A 48 2.50 -14.32 4.21
CA MET A 48 3.23 -14.19 2.96
C MET A 48 4.42 -13.23 3.15
N PRO A 49 5.66 -13.66 2.84
CA PRO A 49 6.84 -12.82 3.02
C PRO A 49 6.85 -11.64 2.04
N GLY A 50 7.69 -10.64 2.31
CA GLY A 50 7.91 -9.51 1.40
C GLY A 50 7.00 -8.31 1.69
N GLY A 51 6.20 -7.89 0.72
CA GLY A 51 5.36 -6.69 0.83
C GLY A 51 4.33 -6.75 1.96
N PRO A 52 3.50 -7.80 2.08
CA PRO A 52 2.49 -7.91 3.14
C PRO A 52 3.11 -7.86 4.55
N GLN A 53 4.16 -8.65 4.78
CA GLN A 53 4.88 -8.66 6.05
C GLN A 53 5.45 -7.28 6.42
N ARG A 54 6.08 -6.59 5.46
CA ARG A 54 6.60 -5.23 5.69
C ARG A 54 5.50 -4.23 6.03
N SER A 55 4.37 -4.30 5.32
CA SER A 55 3.21 -3.45 5.56
C SER A 55 2.65 -3.65 6.98
N ARG A 56 2.54 -4.91 7.43
CA ARG A 56 2.10 -5.25 8.78
C ARG A 56 3.05 -4.67 9.84
N LEU A 57 4.35 -4.96 9.72
CA LEU A 57 5.36 -4.47 10.67
C LEU A 57 5.43 -2.94 10.72
N ASN A 58 5.34 -2.27 9.56
CA ASN A 58 5.30 -0.81 9.49
C ASN A 58 4.13 -0.22 10.28
N ARG A 59 2.95 -0.85 10.18
CA ARG A 59 1.76 -0.43 10.90
C ARG A 59 1.86 -0.70 12.40
N GLU A 60 2.42 -1.83 12.80
CA GLU A 60 2.65 -2.16 14.23
C GLU A 60 3.57 -1.14 14.90
N GLN A 61 4.54 -0.61 14.15
CA GLN A 61 5.44 0.46 14.58
C GLN A 61 4.82 1.86 14.45
N LEU A 62 3.55 1.97 14.03
CA LEU A 62 2.83 3.23 13.82
C LEU A 62 3.55 4.20 12.85
N LEU A 63 4.28 3.64 11.88
CA LEU A 63 5.00 4.42 10.88
C LEU A 63 4.06 4.95 9.78
N PRO A 64 4.46 5.99 9.04
CA PRO A 64 3.69 6.53 7.92
C PRO A 64 3.30 5.45 6.90
N LYS A 65 2.18 5.67 6.21
CA LYS A 65 1.74 4.78 5.14
C LYS A 65 2.65 4.90 3.92
N LEU A 66 2.59 3.91 3.02
CA LEU A 66 3.50 3.78 1.88
C LEU A 66 3.66 5.07 1.06
N PHE A 67 2.56 5.74 0.75
CA PHE A 67 2.54 6.94 -0.08
C PHE A 67 2.23 8.21 0.73
N ASP A 68 2.55 8.21 2.02
CA ASP A 68 2.48 9.42 2.82
C ASP A 68 3.38 10.52 2.22
N GLY A 69 2.82 11.72 2.05
CA GLY A 69 3.47 12.85 1.37
C GLY A 69 3.48 12.78 -0.16
N CYS A 70 2.87 11.77 -0.78
CA CYS A 70 2.78 11.63 -2.25
C CYS A 70 1.45 12.10 -2.83
N TYR A 71 1.50 12.64 -4.04
CA TYR A 71 0.35 13.15 -4.79
C TYR A 71 0.22 12.42 -6.13
N PHE A 72 -1.00 12.03 -6.50
CA PHE A 72 -1.28 11.25 -7.70
C PHE A 72 -2.32 11.94 -8.58
N TYR A 73 -2.00 12.08 -9.85
CA TYR A 73 -2.94 12.42 -10.92
C TYR A 73 -3.06 11.23 -11.87
N PHE A 74 -4.25 10.67 -12.03
CA PHE A 74 -4.50 9.54 -12.93
C PHE A 74 -4.94 10.07 -14.32
N GLU A 75 -4.01 10.01 -15.28
CA GLU A 75 -4.17 10.55 -16.63
C GLU A 75 -4.75 9.52 -17.60
N GLY A 76 -5.74 9.95 -18.38
CA GLY A 76 -6.34 9.14 -19.44
C GLY A 76 -7.31 8.06 -18.95
N THR A 77 -7.53 7.07 -19.82
CA THR A 77 -8.39 5.90 -19.58
C THR A 77 -7.53 4.69 -19.22
N PHE A 78 -8.02 3.88 -18.29
CA PHE A 78 -7.32 2.68 -17.84
C PHE A 78 -8.12 1.44 -18.24
N LYS A 79 -7.49 0.52 -18.97
CA LYS A 79 -8.15 -0.68 -19.52
C LYS A 79 -8.12 -1.86 -18.57
N ARG A 80 -6.97 -2.14 -17.93
CA ARG A 80 -6.81 -3.32 -17.06
C ARG A 80 -7.22 -3.10 -15.61
N HIS A 81 -6.91 -1.93 -15.07
CA HIS A 81 -7.25 -1.54 -13.71
C HIS A 81 -8.21 -0.37 -13.79
N SER A 82 -9.37 -0.42 -13.14
CA SER A 82 -10.26 0.73 -13.21
C SER A 82 -9.62 1.94 -12.51
N LYS A 83 -9.83 3.13 -13.06
CA LYS A 83 -9.32 4.37 -12.47
C LYS A 83 -9.79 4.54 -11.02
N ASP A 84 -11.03 4.15 -10.73
CA ASP A 84 -11.62 4.26 -9.40
C ASP A 84 -10.97 3.31 -8.39
N GLU A 85 -10.58 2.10 -8.80
CA GLU A 85 -9.81 1.18 -7.94
C GLU A 85 -8.43 1.74 -7.62
N LEU A 86 -7.73 2.27 -8.63
CA LEU A 86 -6.41 2.88 -8.42
C LEU A 86 -6.49 4.09 -7.46
N ILE A 87 -7.53 4.91 -7.60
CA ILE A 87 -7.81 6.02 -6.68
C ILE A 87 -8.07 5.52 -5.25
N LYS A 88 -8.89 4.46 -5.10
CA LYS A 88 -9.15 3.85 -3.78
C LYS A 88 -7.88 3.31 -3.15
N LEU A 89 -7.03 2.64 -3.93
CA LEU A 89 -5.75 2.11 -3.47
C LEU A 89 -4.79 3.22 -3.05
N ALA A 90 -4.67 4.29 -3.83
CA ALA A 90 -3.83 5.44 -3.51
C ALA A 90 -4.26 6.09 -2.19
N LYS A 91 -5.56 6.33 -2.00
CA LYS A 91 -6.10 6.87 -0.75
C LYS A 91 -5.86 5.93 0.44
N ALA A 92 -6.07 4.63 0.27
CA ALA A 92 -5.87 3.64 1.33
C ALA A 92 -4.41 3.60 1.82
N SER A 93 -3.46 3.75 0.89
CA SER A 93 -2.01 3.75 1.11
C SER A 93 -1.42 5.13 1.48
N GLY A 94 -2.25 6.15 1.70
CA GLY A 94 -1.84 7.46 2.23
C GLY A 94 -1.56 8.53 1.18
N GLY A 95 -1.71 8.21 -0.11
CA GLY A 95 -1.55 9.16 -1.21
C GLY A 95 -2.73 10.13 -1.34
N GLN A 96 -2.42 11.34 -1.80
CA GLN A 96 -3.42 12.37 -2.11
C GLN A 96 -3.75 12.39 -3.60
N ILE A 97 -5.01 12.61 -3.96
CA ILE A 97 -5.44 12.64 -5.36
C ILE A 97 -5.54 14.08 -5.84
N LEU A 98 -4.86 14.37 -6.95
CA LEU A 98 -4.96 15.64 -7.65
C LEU A 98 -6.13 15.60 -8.63
N ASN A 99 -7.01 16.59 -8.56
CA ASN A 99 -8.13 16.74 -9.49
C ASN A 99 -7.71 17.38 -10.82
N ARG A 100 -6.57 18.07 -10.84
CA ARG A 100 -6.00 18.76 -12.01
C ARG A 100 -4.61 18.24 -12.28
N LYS A 101 -4.23 18.16 -13.55
CA LYS A 101 -2.88 17.77 -13.97
C LYS A 101 -1.86 18.75 -13.36
N PRO A 102 -0.86 18.28 -12.60
CA PRO A 102 0.18 19.15 -12.08
C PRO A 102 1.01 19.71 -13.23
N LYS A 103 1.22 21.02 -13.19
CA LYS A 103 2.02 21.76 -14.17
C LYS A 103 3.42 21.99 -13.59
N PRO A 104 4.50 21.44 -14.17
CA PRO A 104 5.85 21.51 -13.58
C PRO A 104 6.38 22.93 -13.32
N ASP A 105 5.87 23.90 -14.08
CA ASP A 105 6.19 25.32 -14.05
C ASP A 105 5.30 26.13 -13.10
N SER A 106 4.29 25.51 -12.47
CA SER A 106 3.38 26.22 -11.58
C SER A 106 3.96 26.36 -10.16
N ASP A 107 3.87 27.58 -9.61
CA ASP A 107 4.21 27.90 -8.22
C ASP A 107 3.61 26.91 -7.21
N VAL A 108 2.38 26.44 -7.45
CA VAL A 108 1.71 25.45 -6.59
C VAL A 108 2.47 24.13 -6.56
N THR A 109 2.99 23.65 -7.69
CA THR A 109 3.75 22.39 -7.73
C THR A 109 5.16 22.56 -7.17
N GLN A 110 5.72 23.77 -7.27
CA GLN A 110 7.08 24.06 -6.83
C GLN A 110 7.16 24.35 -5.33
N THR A 111 6.10 24.88 -4.72
CA THR A 111 6.01 25.17 -3.27
C THR A 111 5.71 23.94 -2.42
N ILE A 112 5.32 22.80 -3.01
CA ILE A 112 5.14 21.54 -2.28
C ILE A 112 6.49 21.07 -1.73
N ASN A 113 6.60 21.06 -0.40
CA ASN A 113 7.79 20.64 0.36
C ASN A 113 7.53 19.37 1.18
N THR A 114 6.52 18.58 0.80
CA THR A 114 6.26 17.28 1.40
C THR A 114 7.37 16.30 1.07
N VAL A 115 7.68 15.42 2.02
CA VAL A 115 8.70 14.39 1.88
C VAL A 115 8.04 13.02 1.87
N SER A 116 8.47 12.14 0.96
CA SER A 116 8.06 10.74 0.97
C SER A 116 8.89 9.96 1.98
N TYR A 117 8.25 9.47 3.05
CA TYR A 117 8.92 8.70 4.11
C TYR A 117 9.56 7.40 3.59
N HIS A 118 8.88 6.73 2.65
CA HIS A 118 9.29 5.43 2.10
C HIS A 118 10.18 5.53 0.86
N ALA A 119 10.47 6.74 0.39
CA ALA A 119 11.46 6.94 -0.67
C ALA A 119 12.88 6.75 -0.12
N ARG A 120 13.79 6.24 -0.97
CA ARG A 120 15.19 6.11 -0.56
C ARG A 120 15.80 7.48 -0.24
N PRO A 121 16.67 7.58 0.79
CA PRO A 121 17.24 8.86 1.22
C PRO A 121 17.99 9.63 0.13
N ASP A 122 18.58 8.90 -0.81
CA ASP A 122 19.37 9.36 -1.96
C ASP A 122 18.54 9.54 -3.24
N SER A 123 17.24 9.22 -3.22
CA SER A 123 16.36 9.34 -4.39
C SER A 123 15.71 10.72 -4.45
N ASP A 124 15.63 11.28 -5.66
CA ASP A 124 14.83 12.46 -5.97
C ASP A 124 13.36 12.30 -5.55
N GLN A 125 12.84 11.06 -5.52
CA GLN A 125 11.46 10.75 -5.10
C GLN A 125 11.17 11.14 -3.65
N ARG A 126 12.22 11.38 -2.85
CA ARG A 126 12.08 11.90 -1.49
C ARG A 126 11.44 13.28 -1.47
N PHE A 127 11.77 14.14 -2.43
CA PHE A 127 11.30 15.53 -2.50
C PHE A 127 10.43 15.83 -3.73
N CYS A 128 10.55 15.01 -4.77
CA CYS A 128 9.69 15.05 -5.95
C CYS A 128 8.57 14.02 -5.75
N THR A 129 7.52 14.41 -5.02
CA THR A 129 6.48 13.47 -4.56
C THR A 129 5.19 13.50 -5.38
N GLN A 130 5.19 14.18 -6.54
CA GLN A 130 4.04 14.27 -7.44
C GLN A 130 4.19 13.26 -8.57
N TYR A 131 3.13 12.49 -8.85
CA TYR A 131 3.11 11.43 -9.84
C TYR A 131 1.91 11.60 -10.77
N ILE A 132 2.18 11.63 -12.07
CA ILE A 132 1.19 11.43 -13.12
C ILE A 132 1.23 9.95 -13.48
N ILE A 133 0.14 9.25 -13.19
CA ILE A 133 -0.03 7.83 -13.47
C ILE A 133 -0.77 7.67 -14.80
N TYR A 134 -0.18 6.95 -15.74
CA TYR A 134 -0.79 6.59 -17.02
C TYR A 134 -1.00 5.07 -17.13
N ASP A 135 -1.86 4.63 -18.03
CA ASP A 135 -2.08 3.19 -18.23
C ASP A 135 -0.86 2.54 -18.89
N ALA A 136 -0.23 1.58 -18.20
CA ALA A 136 0.92 0.81 -18.70
C ALA A 136 0.63 0.06 -20.00
N PHE A 137 -0.65 -0.19 -20.32
CA PHE A 137 -1.10 -0.90 -21.53
C PHE A 137 -1.59 0.04 -22.63
N SER A 138 -1.42 1.35 -22.45
CA SER A 138 -1.65 2.32 -23.50
C SER A 138 -0.41 2.45 -24.40
N ASN A 139 -0.58 3.01 -25.59
CA ASN A 139 0.54 3.33 -26.48
C ASN A 139 1.32 4.58 -26.02
N TYR A 140 0.99 5.13 -24.85
CA TYR A 140 1.60 6.35 -24.33
C TYR A 140 2.96 6.04 -23.70
N HIS A 141 3.99 6.72 -24.20
CA HIS A 141 5.34 6.65 -23.65
C HIS A 141 5.81 8.08 -23.38
N PRO A 142 6.08 8.44 -22.12
CA PRO A 142 6.57 9.78 -21.82
C PRO A 142 8.02 9.95 -22.30
N GLU A 143 8.32 11.09 -22.91
CA GLU A 143 9.69 11.40 -23.37
C GLU A 143 10.70 11.45 -22.19
N ARG A 144 10.21 11.87 -21.02
CA ARG A 144 10.96 11.98 -19.77
C ARG A 144 10.14 11.41 -18.62
N VAL A 145 10.81 10.66 -17.75
CA VAL A 145 10.19 10.12 -16.51
C VAL A 145 9.99 11.17 -15.43
N ARG A 146 10.68 12.31 -15.53
CA ARG A 146 10.55 13.43 -14.59
C ARG A 146 10.67 14.78 -15.27
N GLN A 147 9.82 15.71 -14.84
CA GLN A 147 9.92 17.14 -15.16
C GLN A 147 9.67 17.96 -13.89
N GLY A 148 10.69 18.69 -13.41
CA GLY A 148 10.61 19.37 -12.13
C GLY A 148 10.37 18.38 -10.98
N LYS A 149 9.38 18.65 -10.13
CA LYS A 149 8.96 17.77 -9.02
C LYS A 149 7.95 16.68 -9.42
N VAL A 150 7.61 16.59 -10.71
CA VAL A 150 6.54 15.71 -11.22
C VAL A 150 7.13 14.52 -11.97
N TRP A 151 6.75 13.32 -11.57
CA TRP A 151 7.08 12.06 -12.23
C TRP A 151 5.98 11.61 -13.18
N MET A 152 6.39 10.96 -14.26
CA MET A 152 5.51 10.22 -15.16
C MET A 152 5.76 8.74 -14.91
N ALA A 153 4.78 8.03 -14.36
CA ALA A 153 4.94 6.61 -14.01
C ALA A 153 3.77 5.77 -14.54
N PRO A 154 4.03 4.53 -15.01
CA PRO A 154 2.96 3.65 -15.47
C PRO A 154 2.14 3.10 -14.29
N SER A 155 0.92 2.68 -14.56
CA SER A 155 0.06 2.01 -13.56
C SER A 155 0.69 0.74 -12.99
N SER A 156 1.50 0.02 -13.76
CA SER A 156 2.28 -1.14 -13.29
C SER A 156 3.22 -0.77 -12.14
N TRP A 157 3.98 0.32 -12.27
CA TRP A 157 4.87 0.81 -11.20
C TRP A 157 4.11 1.07 -9.90
N PHE A 158 2.93 1.69 -9.99
CA PHE A 158 2.10 1.98 -8.83
C PHE A 158 1.65 0.68 -8.13
N ILE A 159 1.23 -0.33 -8.91
CA ILE A 159 0.86 -1.64 -8.38
C ILE A 159 2.07 -2.36 -7.78
N ASP A 160 3.22 -2.34 -8.45
CA ASP A 160 4.45 -3.00 -7.97
C ASP A 160 4.93 -2.40 -6.65
N CYS A 161 4.79 -1.08 -6.48
CA CYS A 161 5.04 -0.39 -5.23
C CYS A 161 4.14 -0.91 -4.10
N LEU A 162 2.84 -1.08 -4.36
CA LEU A 162 1.89 -1.62 -3.39
C LEU A 162 2.20 -3.08 -3.05
N MET A 163 2.44 -3.91 -4.06
CA MET A 163 2.75 -5.33 -3.89
C MET A 163 4.06 -5.55 -3.12
N SER A 164 5.01 -4.64 -3.28
CA SER A 164 6.29 -4.68 -2.59
C SER A 164 6.29 -3.89 -1.28
N PHE A 165 5.26 -3.11 -0.96
CA PHE A 165 5.30 -2.12 0.12
C PHE A 165 6.58 -1.26 0.10
N GLN A 166 6.94 -0.73 -1.07
CA GLN A 166 8.12 0.12 -1.27
C GLN A 166 7.84 1.18 -2.34
N VAL A 167 8.42 2.37 -2.19
CA VAL A 167 8.46 3.35 -3.28
C VAL A 167 9.61 2.97 -4.22
N LEU A 168 9.27 2.28 -5.31
CA LEU A 168 10.25 1.81 -6.30
C LEU A 168 10.76 2.99 -7.13
N PRO A 169 12.01 2.95 -7.63
CA PRO A 169 12.50 3.92 -8.61
C PRO A 169 11.62 3.96 -9.86
N VAL A 170 11.33 5.16 -10.36
CA VAL A 170 10.68 5.31 -11.68
C VAL A 170 11.76 5.21 -12.75
N THR A 171 11.76 4.13 -13.51
CA THR A 171 12.68 3.92 -14.63
C THR A 171 12.00 4.21 -15.96
N LYS A 172 12.80 4.51 -17.00
CA LYS A 172 12.34 4.53 -18.39
C LYS A 172 12.07 3.12 -18.89
#